data_AF-A0A857IZN5-F1
#
_entry.id   AF-A0A857IZN5-F1
#
_cell.length_a   1.000
_cell.length_b   1.000
_cell.length_c   1.000
_cell.angle_alpha   90.00
_cell.angle_beta   90.00
_cell.angle_gamma   90.00
#
_symmetry.space_group_name_H-M   'P 1'
#
loop_
_entity.id
_entity.type
_entity.pdbx_description
1 polymer ?
#
loop_
_entity_poly.entity_id
_entity_poly.type
_entity_poly.pdbx_seq_one_letter_code
_entity_poly.pdbx_strand_id
1 'polypeptide(L)'
;MGLPQVIDEQESGSFEGYFRDPAFAAEAPLAWSLGQRQPLLDALRGLFSGGAAAARLRLWVFLELAALPQGRLQREDLNQLFHSLKPEALDFALKRLRDVGLLVWDATAQDYHLPPIAQQVQGLLAPLARSAADEDDEMAALLAQVAGAQALGLSDAGQIKHLHAQLARRYDEFADAIASGSEARLREAQPRFDRALELVDRAGEALTALIRSEHDDPRLEREARALGHGQARLLAMASQFTRALQQADRQRVTLGSTGITSSDVRQWLQSHAALHQLAGDALSAGLRPVFVSGHDLLDVAESELARDRPGARLAEGLPPSAEAALGTLESLRMPEELDALIGQLAGWRSEPSGQAPADRPVSAAVLGGRYAQAAYRMQLLPLLGDAQARTLNGKTGELARSPWQVLLLPAVETVDDAEVATISQGRLQPDPFDDDHE
;
A
#
# COMPACT_ATOMS: atom_id res chain seq x y z
N MET A 1 12.65 30.98 -0.43
CA MET A 1 12.45 29.70 0.29
C MET A 1 12.86 28.60 -0.66
N GLY A 2 14.04 28.02 -0.45
CA GLY A 2 14.53 26.92 -1.27
C GLY A 2 13.75 25.66 -0.97
N LEU A 3 13.24 25.01 -2.02
CA LEU A 3 12.66 23.68 -1.93
C LEU A 3 13.71 22.71 -1.36
N PRO A 4 13.34 21.78 -0.47
CA PRO A 4 14.26 20.74 -0.02
C PRO A 4 14.68 19.92 -1.24
N GLN A 5 15.99 19.90 -1.53
CA GLN A 5 16.53 19.01 -2.54
C GLN A 5 16.28 17.58 -2.11
N VAL A 6 15.66 16.81 -3.01
CA VAL A 6 15.55 15.37 -2.92
C VAL A 6 16.97 14.82 -2.78
N ILE A 7 17.25 14.16 -1.66
CA ILE A 7 18.51 13.45 -1.46
C ILE A 7 18.51 12.35 -2.53
N ASP A 8 19.39 12.48 -3.52
CA ASP A 8 19.67 11.41 -4.47
C ASP A 8 20.11 10.19 -3.65
N GLU A 9 19.33 9.10 -3.69
CA GLU A 9 19.57 7.87 -2.90
C GLU A 9 20.94 7.23 -3.18
N GLN A 10 21.67 7.72 -4.18
CA GLN A 10 22.93 7.17 -4.67
C GLN A 10 24.20 7.76 -4.00
N GLU A 11 24.14 8.92 -3.33
CA GLU A 11 25.34 9.56 -2.76
C GLU A 11 25.63 9.24 -1.26
N SER A 12 24.67 8.72 -0.50
CA SER A 12 24.89 8.36 0.92
C SER A 12 25.13 6.87 1.11
N GLY A 13 26.25 6.35 0.60
CA GLY A 13 26.62 4.93 0.73
C GLY A 13 26.99 4.46 2.15
N SER A 14 27.10 5.38 3.13
CA SER A 14 27.45 5.06 4.51
C SER A 14 26.35 5.51 5.50
N PHE A 15 26.21 4.78 6.60
CA PHE A 15 25.23 5.07 7.65
C PHE A 15 25.37 6.49 8.22
N GLU A 16 26.60 7.00 8.31
CA GLU A 16 26.94 8.34 8.78
C GLU A 16 26.44 9.44 7.82
N GLY A 17 26.31 9.14 6.53
CA GLY A 17 25.82 10.08 5.52
C GLY A 17 24.35 10.46 5.66
N TYR A 18 23.59 9.78 6.52
CA TYR A 18 22.21 10.13 6.87
C TYR A 18 22.11 11.15 8.02
N PHE A 19 23.21 11.45 8.72
CA PHE A 19 23.23 12.39 9.83
C PHE A 19 23.65 13.78 9.35
N ARG A 20 23.05 14.83 9.93
CA ARG A 20 23.48 16.22 9.69
C ARG A 20 24.92 16.47 10.11
N ASP A 21 25.37 15.76 11.14
CA ASP A 21 26.75 15.70 11.60
C ASP A 21 27.19 14.23 11.66
N PRO A 22 28.12 13.77 10.82
CA PRO A 22 28.58 12.38 10.80
C PRO A 22 29.32 11.99 12.08
N ALA A 23 29.92 12.93 12.83
CA ALA A 23 30.59 12.63 14.10
C ALA A 23 29.60 12.17 15.17
N PHE A 24 28.36 12.68 15.14
CA PHE A 24 27.30 12.27 16.07
C PHE A 24 26.96 10.78 15.94
N ALA A 25 26.98 10.23 14.71
CA ALA A 25 26.75 8.81 14.49
C ALA A 25 27.83 7.95 15.14
N ALA A 26 29.10 8.37 15.09
CA ALA A 26 30.20 7.66 15.72
C ALA A 26 30.16 7.71 17.25
N GLU A 27 29.65 8.79 17.82
CA GLU A 27 29.53 8.97 19.28
C GLU A 27 28.25 8.34 19.87
N ALA A 28 27.24 8.07 19.05
CA ALA A 28 25.98 7.50 19.50
C ALA A 28 26.15 6.01 19.92
N PRO A 29 25.85 5.63 21.18
CA PRO A 29 26.05 4.26 21.65
C PRO A 29 25.18 3.24 20.90
N LEU A 30 23.99 3.66 20.44
CA LEU A 30 23.11 2.82 19.63
C LEU A 30 23.72 2.52 18.25
N ALA A 31 24.27 3.53 17.58
CA ALA A 31 24.92 3.37 16.27
C ALA A 31 26.11 2.41 16.36
N TRP A 32 26.95 2.55 17.37
CA TRP A 32 28.04 1.61 17.64
C TRP A 32 27.51 0.18 17.85
N SER A 33 26.47 0.00 18.68
CA SER A 33 25.89 -1.32 18.91
C SER A 33 25.26 -1.96 17.66
N LEU A 34 24.68 -1.15 16.76
CA LEU A 34 24.12 -1.61 15.49
C LEU A 34 25.23 -2.03 14.52
N GLY A 35 26.34 -1.28 14.47
CA GLY A 35 27.52 -1.65 13.68
C GLY A 35 28.11 -3.00 14.10
N GLN A 36 28.12 -3.30 15.41
CA GLN A 36 28.56 -4.62 15.91
C GLN A 36 27.62 -5.78 15.52
N ARG A 37 26.37 -5.48 15.11
CA ARG A 37 25.34 -6.46 14.74
C ARG A 37 25.08 -6.48 13.23
N GLN A 38 26.03 -6.05 12.41
CA GLN A 38 25.89 -6.01 10.95
C GLN A 38 25.45 -7.34 10.32
N PRO A 39 26.00 -8.52 10.71
CA PRO A 39 25.54 -9.80 10.16
C PRO A 39 24.06 -10.08 10.42
N LEU A 40 23.54 -9.65 11.57
CA LEU A 40 22.13 -9.80 11.96
C LEU A 40 21.23 -8.90 11.10
N LEU A 41 21.68 -7.67 10.84
CA LEU A 41 20.97 -6.72 9.97
C LEU A 41 20.95 -7.20 8.51
N ASP A 42 22.05 -7.74 8.02
CA ASP A 42 22.12 -8.36 6.70
C ASP A 42 21.23 -9.60 6.61
N ALA A 43 21.15 -10.38 7.68
CA ALA A 43 20.25 -11.52 7.76
C ALA A 43 18.77 -11.11 7.61
N LEU A 44 18.35 -10.09 8.35
CA LEU A 44 17.00 -9.53 8.27
C LEU A 44 16.72 -8.91 6.90
N ARG A 45 17.66 -8.10 6.36
CA ARG A 45 17.54 -7.53 5.01
C ARG A 45 17.38 -8.61 3.95
N GLY A 46 18.17 -9.68 4.05
CA GLY A 46 18.10 -10.84 3.17
C GLY A 46 16.75 -11.55 3.25
N LEU A 47 16.18 -11.68 4.45
CA LEU A 47 14.87 -12.32 4.68
C LEU A 47 13.71 -11.51 4.07
N PHE A 48 13.75 -10.18 4.20
CA PHE A 48 12.67 -9.27 3.76
C PHE A 48 12.84 -8.70 2.34
N SER A 49 13.95 -8.96 1.66
CA SER A 49 14.24 -8.38 0.32
C SER A 49 13.32 -8.86 -0.82
N GLY A 50 12.93 -8.01 -1.76
CA GLY A 50 12.14 -8.40 -2.95
C GLY A 50 10.62 -8.35 -2.72
N GLY A 51 9.84 -9.03 -3.57
CA GLY A 51 8.37 -8.97 -3.53
C GLY A 51 7.77 -9.53 -2.23
N ALA A 52 6.67 -8.93 -1.77
CA ALA A 52 6.03 -9.24 -0.49
C ALA A 52 5.68 -10.74 -0.33
N ALA A 53 5.20 -11.39 -1.40
CA ALA A 53 4.90 -12.83 -1.37
C ALA A 53 6.14 -13.70 -1.14
N ALA A 54 7.28 -13.34 -1.76
CA ALA A 54 8.54 -14.06 -1.59
C ALA A 54 9.15 -13.82 -0.21
N ALA A 55 8.99 -12.62 0.36
CA ALA A 55 9.39 -12.32 1.74
C ALA A 55 8.59 -13.14 2.75
N ARG A 56 7.26 -13.17 2.60
CA ARG A 56 6.37 -13.98 3.43
C ARG A 56 6.68 -15.47 3.33
N LEU A 57 6.96 -15.99 2.13
CA LEU A 57 7.36 -17.39 1.95
C LEU A 57 8.63 -17.74 2.74
N ARG A 58 9.69 -16.93 2.61
CA ARG A 58 10.96 -17.16 3.33
C ARG A 58 10.77 -17.04 4.84
N LEU A 59 10.01 -16.06 5.29
CA LEU A 59 9.70 -15.87 6.71
C LEU A 59 8.96 -17.09 7.26
N TRP A 60 7.94 -17.57 6.56
CA TRP A 60 7.18 -18.75 6.96
C TRP A 60 8.07 -20.01 7.02
N VAL A 61 8.83 -20.30 5.95
CA VAL A 61 9.77 -21.44 5.92
C VAL A 61 10.79 -21.33 7.06
N PHE A 62 11.34 -20.15 7.31
CA PHE A 62 12.31 -19.95 8.40
C PHE A 62 11.71 -20.18 9.79
N LEU A 63 10.52 -19.64 10.07
CA LEU A 63 9.86 -19.80 11.36
C LEU A 63 9.46 -21.26 11.63
N GLU A 64 8.97 -21.96 10.61
CA GLU A 64 8.68 -23.40 10.70
C GLU A 64 9.95 -24.21 11.00
N LEU A 65 11.06 -23.93 10.30
CA LEU A 65 12.34 -24.59 10.57
C LEU A 65 12.85 -24.33 11.99
N ALA A 66 12.74 -23.08 12.46
CA ALA A 66 13.25 -22.67 13.76
C ALA A 66 12.39 -23.19 14.93
N ALA A 67 11.12 -23.53 14.67
CA ALA A 67 10.23 -24.14 15.66
C ALA A 67 10.49 -25.65 15.87
N LEU A 68 11.26 -26.30 14.99
CA LEU A 68 11.54 -27.73 15.11
C LEU A 68 12.46 -28.02 16.30
N PRO A 69 12.20 -29.10 17.06
CA PRO A 69 13.07 -29.54 18.14
C PRO A 69 14.37 -30.20 17.63
N GLN A 70 14.47 -30.50 16.33
CA GLN A 70 15.58 -31.23 15.72
C GLN A 70 16.65 -30.26 15.23
N GLY A 71 17.88 -30.43 15.70
CA GLY A 71 19.00 -29.55 15.34
C GLY A 71 19.63 -29.82 13.96
N ARG A 72 19.36 -31.00 13.36
CA ARG A 72 19.89 -31.45 12.08
C ARG A 72 18.75 -32.05 11.25
N LEU A 73 18.65 -31.62 9.99
CA LEU A 73 17.54 -31.96 9.10
C LEU A 73 18.08 -32.52 7.79
N GLN A 74 17.58 -33.67 7.37
CA GLN A 74 17.87 -34.24 6.05
C GLN A 74 17.02 -33.56 4.98
N ARG A 75 17.41 -33.69 3.71
CA ARG A 75 16.60 -33.12 2.61
C ARG A 75 15.19 -33.74 2.55
N GLU A 76 15.07 -35.00 2.92
CA GLU A 76 13.78 -35.68 2.99
C GLU A 76 12.87 -35.09 4.07
N ASP A 77 13.42 -34.77 5.26
CA ASP A 77 12.68 -34.13 6.35
C ASP A 77 12.12 -32.77 5.91
N LEU A 78 12.91 -31.99 5.17
CA LEU A 78 12.48 -30.71 4.60
C LEU A 78 11.35 -30.86 3.60
N ASN A 79 11.43 -31.85 2.70
CA ASN A 79 10.37 -32.11 1.72
C ASN A 79 9.08 -32.56 2.41
N GLN A 80 9.18 -33.36 3.47
CA GLN A 80 8.03 -33.81 4.26
C GLN A 80 7.39 -32.66 5.04
N LEU A 81 8.19 -31.81 5.69
CA LEU A 81 7.69 -30.65 6.43
C LEU A 81 6.97 -29.65 5.51
N PHE A 82 7.53 -29.42 4.32
CA PHE A 82 7.04 -28.43 3.36
C PHE A 82 6.31 -29.05 2.16
N HIS A 83 5.67 -30.21 2.35
CA HIS A 83 5.00 -30.97 1.28
C HIS A 83 3.89 -30.17 0.55
N SER A 84 3.35 -29.13 1.19
CA SER A 84 2.31 -28.26 0.65
C SER A 84 2.86 -27.20 -0.31
N LEU A 85 4.17 -26.94 -0.28
CA LEU A 85 4.83 -26.00 -1.18
C LEU A 85 5.20 -26.67 -2.51
N LYS A 86 5.20 -25.86 -3.58
CA LYS A 86 5.81 -26.26 -4.84
C LYS A 86 7.33 -26.45 -4.64
N PRO A 87 7.95 -27.48 -5.24
CA PRO A 87 9.39 -27.75 -5.07
C PRO A 87 10.28 -26.54 -5.38
N GLU A 88 9.95 -25.79 -6.44
CA GLU A 88 10.73 -24.63 -6.87
C GLU A 88 10.66 -23.48 -5.85
N ALA A 89 9.51 -23.33 -5.18
CA ALA A 89 9.31 -22.31 -4.16
C ALA A 89 10.08 -22.65 -2.88
N LEU A 90 10.09 -23.93 -2.50
CA LEU A 90 10.89 -24.43 -1.37
C LEU A 90 12.40 -24.25 -1.64
N ASP A 91 12.87 -24.65 -2.83
CA ASP A 91 14.28 -24.51 -3.21
C ASP A 91 14.72 -23.05 -3.25
N PHE A 92 13.86 -22.17 -3.76
CA PHE A 92 14.10 -20.74 -3.71
C PHE A 92 14.25 -20.23 -2.27
N ALA A 93 13.34 -20.62 -1.37
CA ALA A 93 13.40 -20.20 0.03
C ALA A 93 14.66 -20.73 0.73
N LEU A 94 14.96 -22.04 0.61
CA LEU A 94 16.13 -22.65 1.24
C LEU A 94 17.45 -22.09 0.70
N LYS A 95 17.53 -21.85 -0.62
CA LYS A 95 18.70 -21.17 -1.22
C LYS A 95 18.90 -19.79 -0.62
N ARG A 96 17.83 -19.00 -0.50
CA ARG A 96 17.91 -17.66 0.09
C ARG A 96 18.29 -17.69 1.57
N LEU A 97 17.75 -18.61 2.35
CA LEU A 97 18.14 -18.77 3.76
C LEU A 97 19.64 -19.13 3.88
N ARG A 98 20.18 -19.93 2.95
CA ARG A 98 21.61 -20.21 2.88
C ARG A 98 22.45 -19.01 2.50
N ASP A 99 22.07 -18.29 1.44
CA ASP A 99 22.80 -17.10 0.96
C ASP A 99 22.94 -16.03 2.06
N VAL A 100 21.94 -15.97 2.94
CA VAL A 100 21.80 -14.99 4.02
C VAL A 100 22.39 -15.51 5.35
N GLY A 101 22.92 -16.74 5.38
CA GLY A 101 23.56 -17.33 6.55
C GLY A 101 22.59 -17.79 7.65
N LEU A 102 21.30 -17.96 7.33
CA LEU A 102 20.27 -18.47 8.24
C LEU A 102 20.10 -19.99 8.17
N LEU A 103 20.67 -20.65 7.16
CA LEU A 103 20.67 -22.09 7.01
C LEU A 103 22.02 -22.57 6.49
N VAL A 104 22.60 -23.60 7.09
CA VAL A 104 23.89 -24.16 6.67
C VAL A 104 23.69 -25.58 6.17
N TRP A 105 24.28 -25.90 5.02
CA TRP A 105 24.40 -27.26 4.51
C TRP A 105 25.78 -27.81 4.89
N ASP A 106 25.81 -28.90 5.64
CA ASP A 106 27.03 -29.64 5.94
C ASP A 106 27.24 -30.73 4.89
N ALA A 107 28.26 -30.58 4.05
CA ALA A 107 28.56 -31.56 3.00
C ALA A 107 29.05 -32.91 3.55
N THR A 108 29.58 -32.94 4.78
CA THR A 108 30.12 -34.17 5.40
C THR A 108 29.00 -35.02 5.99
N ALA A 109 28.11 -34.39 6.75
CA ALA A 109 26.96 -35.04 7.37
C ALA A 109 25.73 -35.15 6.43
N GLN A 110 25.77 -34.45 5.29
CA GLN A 110 24.68 -34.32 4.33
C GLN A 110 23.38 -33.82 4.97
N ASP A 111 23.49 -32.93 5.95
CA ASP A 111 22.36 -32.37 6.68
C ASP A 111 22.34 -30.84 6.66
N TYR A 112 21.17 -30.31 6.96
CA TYR A 112 20.94 -28.90 7.18
C TYR A 112 20.88 -28.61 8.68
N HIS A 113 21.45 -27.49 9.11
CA HIS A 113 21.28 -27.01 10.47
C HIS A 113 21.18 -25.48 10.52
N LEU A 114 20.57 -24.99 11.60
CA LEU A 114 20.44 -23.56 11.86
C LEU A 114 21.66 -23.07 12.65
N PRO A 115 22.42 -22.09 12.14
CA PRO A 115 23.56 -21.50 12.85
C PRO A 115 23.11 -20.59 14.01
N PRO A 116 23.99 -20.19 14.93
CA PRO A 116 23.61 -19.35 16.09
C PRO A 116 22.94 -18.02 15.72
N ILE A 117 23.31 -17.42 14.59
CA ILE A 117 22.65 -16.20 14.08
C ILE A 117 21.17 -16.42 13.75
N ALA A 118 20.79 -17.63 13.30
CA ALA A 118 19.40 -17.98 13.06
C ALA A 118 18.58 -17.99 14.35
N GLN A 119 19.15 -18.43 15.48
CA GLN A 119 18.47 -18.38 16.78
C GLN A 119 18.23 -16.93 17.25
N GLN A 120 19.18 -16.03 16.99
CA GLN A 120 19.01 -14.60 17.28
C GLN A 120 17.91 -13.98 16.42
N VAL A 121 17.88 -14.29 15.12
CA VAL A 121 16.82 -13.84 14.21
C VAL A 121 15.47 -14.43 14.61
N GLN A 122 15.41 -15.70 15.00
CA GLN A 122 14.19 -16.32 15.53
C GLN A 122 13.69 -15.57 16.78
N GLY A 123 14.56 -15.23 17.73
CA GLY A 123 14.17 -14.46 18.91
C GLY A 123 13.58 -13.10 18.58
N LEU A 124 14.09 -12.42 17.55
CA LEU A 124 13.55 -11.15 17.07
C LEU A 124 12.21 -11.30 16.33
N LEU A 125 12.01 -12.43 15.64
CA LEU A 125 10.82 -12.70 14.84
C LEU A 125 9.75 -13.51 15.59
N ALA A 126 10.05 -14.01 16.79
CA ALA A 126 9.12 -14.75 17.64
C ALA A 126 7.78 -14.02 17.84
N PRO A 127 7.73 -12.67 17.96
CA PRO A 127 6.47 -11.95 18.00
C PRO A 127 5.57 -12.14 16.79
N LEU A 128 6.12 -12.36 15.59
CA LEU A 128 5.34 -12.55 14.36
C LEU A 128 4.70 -13.93 14.28
N ALA A 129 5.23 -14.90 15.03
CA ALA A 129 4.68 -16.26 15.12
C ALA A 129 3.59 -16.38 16.20
N ARG A 130 3.42 -15.35 17.03
CA ARG A 130 2.40 -15.30 18.08
C ARG A 130 1.02 -15.06 17.48
N SER A 131 0.00 -15.71 18.04
CA SER A 131 -1.39 -15.42 17.71
C SER A 131 -1.77 -14.03 18.25
N ALA A 132 -2.78 -13.37 17.68
CA ALA A 132 -3.34 -12.13 18.23
C ALA A 132 -3.83 -12.27 19.68
N ALA A 133 -4.12 -13.51 20.13
CA ALA A 133 -4.42 -13.80 21.53
C ALA A 133 -3.19 -13.74 22.46
N ASP A 134 -1.98 -13.96 21.92
CA ASP A 134 -0.70 -14.00 22.64
C ASP A 134 0.00 -12.63 22.69
N GLU A 135 -0.44 -11.64 21.89
CA GLU A 135 0.06 -10.25 21.98
C GLU A 135 -0.29 -9.60 23.33
N ASP A 136 -1.43 -9.99 23.91
CA ASP A 136 -1.83 -9.54 25.24
C ASP A 136 -1.00 -10.19 26.38
N ASP A 137 -0.28 -11.29 26.11
CA ASP A 137 0.64 -11.96 27.05
C ASP A 137 2.05 -11.36 27.05
N GLU A 138 2.36 -10.40 26.18
CA GLU A 138 3.69 -9.78 26.10
C GLU A 138 4.09 -9.06 27.41
N MET A 139 3.16 -8.33 28.02
CA MET A 139 3.43 -7.66 29.30
C MET A 139 3.65 -8.66 30.44
N ALA A 140 2.94 -9.79 30.43
CA ALA A 140 3.15 -10.88 31.38
C ALA A 140 4.53 -11.54 31.19
N ALA A 141 4.94 -11.77 29.94
CA ALA A 141 6.25 -12.31 29.62
C ALA A 141 7.39 -11.37 30.05
N LEU A 142 7.24 -10.06 29.81
CA LEU A 142 8.20 -9.05 30.25
C LEU A 142 8.30 -8.97 31.77
N LEU A 143 7.17 -9.06 32.48
CA LEU A 143 7.15 -9.11 33.94
C LEU A 143 7.84 -10.37 34.48
N ALA A 144 7.60 -11.53 33.85
CA ALA A 144 8.28 -12.77 34.22
C ALA A 144 9.79 -12.70 33.97
N GLN A 145 10.24 -12.05 32.88
CA GLN A 145 11.65 -11.81 32.62
C GLN A 145 12.29 -10.89 33.66
N VAL A 146 11.62 -9.79 34.02
CA VAL A 146 12.11 -8.86 35.06
C VAL A 146 12.18 -9.55 36.42
N ALA A 147 11.14 -10.31 36.80
CA ALA A 147 11.11 -11.06 38.06
C ALA A 147 12.18 -12.17 38.10
N GLY A 148 12.37 -12.91 37.01
CA GLY A 148 13.41 -13.94 36.89
C GLY A 148 14.83 -13.36 36.93
N ALA A 149 15.07 -12.27 36.21
CA ALA A 149 16.34 -11.56 36.23
C ALA A 149 16.66 -11.02 37.64
N GLN A 150 15.66 -10.46 38.32
CA GLN A 150 15.79 -9.99 39.70
C GLN A 150 16.11 -11.13 40.68
N ALA A 151 15.45 -12.29 40.57
CA ALA A 151 15.74 -13.46 41.41
C ALA A 151 17.19 -13.97 41.25
N LEU A 152 17.80 -13.72 40.09
CA LEU A 152 19.20 -14.05 39.78
C LEU A 152 20.18 -12.90 40.06
N GLY A 153 19.70 -11.73 40.52
CA GLY A 153 20.51 -10.53 40.74
C GLY A 153 21.02 -9.86 39.46
N LEU A 154 20.40 -10.15 38.31
CA LEU A 154 20.78 -9.68 36.96
C LEU A 154 19.82 -8.58 36.45
N SER A 155 19.40 -7.67 37.33
CA SER A 155 18.42 -6.64 36.99
C SER A 155 18.99 -5.64 35.96
N ASP A 156 18.39 -5.59 34.77
CA ASP A 156 18.78 -4.68 33.68
C ASP A 156 17.80 -3.51 33.56
N ALA A 157 18.33 -2.28 33.56
CA ALA A 157 17.55 -1.06 33.34
C ALA A 157 16.82 -1.06 31.99
N GLY A 158 17.35 -1.75 30.97
CA GLY A 158 16.73 -1.90 29.66
C GLY A 158 15.37 -2.62 29.70
N GLN A 159 15.26 -3.69 30.48
CA GLN A 159 14.02 -4.47 30.62
C GLN A 159 12.92 -3.69 31.34
N ILE A 160 13.28 -2.98 32.42
CA ILE A 160 12.36 -2.10 33.17
C ILE A 160 11.86 -0.97 32.28
N LYS A 161 12.76 -0.35 31.51
CA LYS A 161 12.41 0.70 30.56
C LYS A 161 11.43 0.20 29.49
N HIS A 162 11.63 -1.02 29.00
CA HIS A 162 10.73 -1.61 28.01
C HIS A 162 9.34 -1.91 28.61
N LEU A 163 9.29 -2.48 29.81
CA LEU A 163 8.04 -2.69 30.54
C LEU A 163 7.29 -1.37 30.80
N HIS A 164 8.02 -0.33 31.20
CA HIS A 164 7.46 1.02 31.37
C HIS A 164 6.87 1.56 30.06
N ALA A 165 7.59 1.42 28.94
CA ALA A 165 7.10 1.84 27.63
C ALA A 165 5.82 1.09 27.22
N GLN A 166 5.73 -0.21 27.51
CA GLN A 166 4.51 -0.98 27.25
C GLN A 166 3.34 -0.52 28.11
N LEU A 167 3.57 -0.28 29.40
CA LEU A 167 2.52 0.23 30.30
C LEU A 167 2.03 1.61 29.86
N ALA A 168 2.93 2.50 29.43
CA ALA A 168 2.59 3.81 28.89
C ALA A 168 1.72 3.71 27.63
N ARG A 169 2.09 2.83 26.68
CA ARG A 169 1.27 2.57 25.47
C ARG A 169 -0.13 2.07 25.81
N ARG A 170 -0.24 1.11 26.72
CA ARG A 170 -1.55 0.61 27.17
C ARG A 170 -2.37 1.70 27.85
N TYR A 171 -1.74 2.56 28.65
CA TYR A 171 -2.42 3.72 29.23
C TYR A 171 -3.03 4.62 28.16
N ASP A 172 -2.25 4.96 27.12
CA ASP A 172 -2.71 5.83 26.03
C ASP A 172 -3.86 5.16 25.24
N GLU A 173 -3.77 3.86 24.96
CA GLU A 173 -4.86 3.08 24.33
C GLU A 173 -6.17 3.16 25.12
N PHE A 174 -6.10 3.01 26.45
CA PHE A 174 -7.28 3.11 27.32
C PHE A 174 -7.81 4.55 27.42
N ALA A 175 -6.92 5.54 27.46
CA ALA A 175 -7.30 6.95 27.46
C ALA A 175 -8.04 7.32 26.16
N ASP A 176 -7.57 6.84 25.01
CA ASP A 176 -8.22 7.02 23.72
C ASP A 176 -9.58 6.31 23.65
N ALA A 177 -9.69 5.11 24.24
CA ALA A 177 -10.96 4.40 24.34
C ALA A 177 -11.98 5.20 25.17
N ILE A 178 -11.58 5.74 26.33
CA ILE A 178 -12.41 6.62 27.17
C ILE A 178 -12.81 7.89 26.41
N ALA A 179 -11.84 8.57 25.80
CA ALA A 179 -12.07 9.82 25.07
C ALA A 179 -13.00 9.64 23.87
N SER A 180 -12.96 8.46 23.22
CA SER A 180 -13.84 8.17 22.08
C SER A 180 -15.33 8.13 22.45
N GLY A 181 -15.66 7.85 23.72
CA GLY A 181 -17.04 7.66 24.16
C GLY A 181 -17.78 6.50 23.49
N SER A 182 -17.11 5.67 22.67
CA SER A 182 -17.74 4.56 21.95
C SER A 182 -17.85 3.35 22.85
N GLU A 183 -19.06 2.85 23.05
CA GLU A 183 -19.34 1.60 23.77
C GLU A 183 -18.51 0.43 23.21
N ALA A 184 -18.50 0.24 21.89
CA ALA A 184 -17.74 -0.83 21.25
C ALA A 184 -16.24 -0.79 21.59
N ARG A 185 -15.60 0.39 21.53
CA ARG A 185 -14.17 0.53 21.87
C ARG A 185 -13.92 0.29 23.36
N LEU A 186 -14.81 0.76 24.23
CA LEU A 186 -14.73 0.50 25.67
C LEU A 186 -14.86 -1.00 25.99
N ARG A 187 -15.80 -1.69 25.34
CA ARG A 187 -16.02 -3.14 25.51
C ARG A 187 -14.87 -3.97 24.94
N GLU A 188 -14.32 -3.56 23.80
CA GLU A 188 -13.14 -4.18 23.20
C GLU A 188 -11.88 -4.01 24.07
N ALA A 189 -11.74 -2.85 24.71
CA ALA A 189 -10.63 -2.55 25.62
C ALA A 189 -10.78 -3.19 27.01
N GLN A 190 -12.01 -3.50 27.45
CA GLN A 190 -12.32 -4.01 28.79
C GLN A 190 -11.47 -5.23 29.22
N PRO A 191 -11.41 -6.35 28.47
CA PRO A 191 -10.65 -7.52 28.91
C PRO A 191 -9.14 -7.21 29.02
N ARG A 192 -8.62 -6.31 28.17
CA ARG A 192 -7.21 -5.88 28.21
C ARG A 192 -6.95 -5.00 29.42
N PHE A 193 -7.90 -4.14 29.78
CA PHE A 193 -7.84 -3.29 30.96
C PHE A 193 -7.81 -4.12 32.25
N ASP A 194 -8.70 -5.10 32.38
CA ASP A 194 -8.78 -5.98 33.56
C ASP A 194 -7.47 -6.76 33.74
N ARG A 195 -6.93 -7.35 32.65
CA ARG A 195 -5.62 -8.02 32.67
C ARG A 195 -4.47 -7.08 33.02
N ALA A 196 -4.48 -5.85 32.49
CA ALA A 196 -3.44 -4.87 32.80
C ALA A 196 -3.41 -4.53 34.29
N LEU A 197 -4.58 -4.46 34.96
CA LEU A 197 -4.66 -4.27 36.41
C LEU A 197 -4.06 -5.46 37.17
N GLU A 198 -4.42 -6.70 36.81
CA GLU A 198 -3.83 -7.90 37.43
C GLU A 198 -2.31 -7.95 37.31
N LEU A 199 -1.78 -7.52 36.16
CA LEU A 199 -0.35 -7.48 35.89
C LEU A 199 0.35 -6.33 36.62
N VAL A 200 -0.32 -5.19 36.83
CA VAL A 200 0.21 -4.07 37.62
C VAL A 200 0.41 -4.48 39.08
N ASP A 201 -0.50 -5.24 39.67
CA ASP A 201 -0.35 -5.74 41.05
C ASP A 201 0.91 -6.61 41.19
N ARG A 202 1.13 -7.54 40.26
CA ARG A 202 2.35 -8.39 40.22
C ARG A 202 3.61 -7.56 39.97
N ALA A 203 3.52 -6.55 39.10
CA ALA A 203 4.61 -5.64 38.82
C ALA A 203 4.98 -4.79 40.04
N GLY A 204 4.00 -4.43 40.89
CA GLY A 204 4.21 -3.73 42.15
C GLY A 204 5.01 -4.55 43.17
N GLU A 205 4.76 -5.86 43.25
CA GLU A 205 5.53 -6.78 44.08
C GLU A 205 6.99 -6.87 43.62
N ALA A 206 7.21 -7.05 42.32
CA ALA A 206 8.56 -7.09 41.72
C ALA A 206 9.30 -5.76 41.91
N LEU A 207 8.63 -4.62 41.69
CA LEU A 207 9.20 -3.29 41.89
C LEU A 207 9.59 -3.04 43.36
N THR A 208 8.75 -3.46 44.30
CA THR A 208 9.03 -3.35 45.73
C THR A 208 10.25 -4.18 46.11
N ALA A 209 10.39 -5.38 45.56
CA ALA A 209 11.55 -6.23 45.78
C ALA A 209 12.83 -5.63 45.18
N LEU A 210 12.72 -4.96 44.03
CA LEU A 210 13.82 -4.28 43.34
C LEU A 210 14.29 -3.01 44.06
N ILE A 211 13.38 -2.23 44.65
CA ILE A 211 13.72 -1.05 45.46
C ILE A 211 14.37 -1.46 46.80
N ARG A 212 13.97 -2.61 47.37
CA ARG A 212 14.52 -3.13 48.63
C ARG A 212 15.91 -3.75 48.50
N SER A 213 16.31 -4.11 47.28
CA SER A 213 17.65 -4.62 47.02
C SER A 213 18.60 -3.44 46.77
N GLU A 214 19.74 -3.42 47.47
CA GLU A 214 20.78 -2.41 47.26
C GLU A 214 21.38 -2.58 45.86
N HIS A 215 21.06 -1.64 44.95
CA HIS A 215 21.63 -1.59 43.60
C HIS A 215 22.40 -0.27 43.44
N ASP A 216 23.64 -0.34 42.95
CA ASP A 216 24.49 0.83 42.71
C ASP A 216 24.23 1.52 41.34
N ASP A 217 23.17 1.14 40.60
CA ASP A 217 22.88 1.71 39.28
C ASP A 217 21.79 2.82 39.31
N PRO A 218 22.17 4.10 39.15
CA PRO A 218 21.23 5.23 39.12
C PRO A 218 20.32 5.26 37.88
N ARG A 219 20.60 4.48 36.84
CA ARG A 219 19.70 4.32 35.68
C ARG A 219 18.53 3.41 36.05
N LEU A 220 18.83 2.30 36.70
CA LEU A 220 17.85 1.31 37.15
C LEU A 220 16.86 1.93 38.13
N GLU A 221 17.32 2.73 39.11
CA GLU A 221 16.42 3.44 40.03
C GLU A 221 15.47 4.42 39.33
N ARG A 222 15.97 5.14 38.31
CA ARG A 222 15.15 6.12 37.58
C ARG A 222 14.05 5.43 36.78
N GLU A 223 14.37 4.35 36.07
CA GLU A 223 13.40 3.57 35.31
C GLU A 223 12.40 2.88 36.25
N ALA A 224 12.84 2.39 37.41
CA ALA A 224 11.96 1.82 38.44
C ALA A 224 10.95 2.86 38.97
N ARG A 225 11.39 4.09 39.27
CA ARG A 225 10.49 5.17 39.68
C ARG A 225 9.52 5.58 38.57
N ALA A 226 9.99 5.63 37.33
CA ALA A 226 9.16 5.96 36.17
C ALA A 226 8.06 4.89 35.96
N LEU A 227 8.42 3.61 36.06
CA LEU A 227 7.48 2.49 36.05
C LEU A 227 6.44 2.61 37.17
N GLY A 228 6.86 2.91 38.41
CA GLY A 228 5.94 3.12 39.54
C GLY A 228 4.98 4.29 39.33
N HIS A 229 5.44 5.38 38.70
CA HIS A 229 4.57 6.48 38.32
C HIS A 229 3.54 6.08 37.26
N GLY A 230 3.95 5.30 36.26
CA GLY A 230 3.06 4.73 35.26
C GLY A 230 1.97 3.84 35.87
N GLN A 231 2.34 2.95 36.80
CA GLN A 231 1.41 2.10 37.54
C GLN A 231 0.36 2.93 38.30
N ALA A 232 0.80 3.96 39.03
CA ALA A 232 -0.10 4.84 39.77
C ALA A 232 -1.10 5.57 38.85
N ARG A 233 -0.65 6.02 37.67
CA ARG A 233 -1.54 6.62 36.66
C ARG A 233 -2.59 5.65 36.15
N LEU A 234 -2.20 4.40 35.88
CA LEU A 234 -3.12 3.37 35.40
C LEU A 234 -4.17 2.99 36.47
N LEU A 235 -3.75 2.86 37.72
CA LEU A 235 -4.66 2.63 38.86
C LEU A 235 -5.64 3.80 39.06
N ALA A 236 -5.17 5.05 38.95
CA ALA A 236 -6.05 6.23 39.04
C ALA A 236 -7.10 6.25 37.91
N MET A 237 -6.73 5.79 36.71
CA MET A 237 -7.61 5.69 35.55
C MET A 237 -8.69 4.61 35.70
N ALA A 238 -8.52 3.60 36.56
CA ALA A 238 -9.54 2.55 36.76
C ALA A 238 -10.91 3.11 37.12
N SER A 239 -10.94 4.16 37.94
CA SER A 239 -12.19 4.86 38.29
C SER A 239 -12.82 5.58 37.09
N GLN A 240 -12.01 6.09 36.15
CA GLN A 240 -12.47 6.78 34.95
C GLN A 240 -13.01 5.76 33.94
N PHE A 241 -12.27 4.67 33.72
CA PHE A 241 -12.68 3.59 32.81
C PHE A 241 -13.99 2.93 33.27
N THR A 242 -14.12 2.62 34.57
CA THR A 242 -15.35 2.06 35.15
C THR A 242 -16.53 3.02 34.98
N ARG A 243 -16.32 4.32 35.20
CA ARG A 243 -17.38 5.32 34.98
C ARG A 243 -17.79 5.43 33.51
N ALA A 244 -16.82 5.37 32.59
CA ALA A 244 -17.11 5.38 31.16
C ALA A 244 -17.93 4.15 30.74
N LEU A 245 -17.60 2.95 31.25
CA LEU A 245 -18.40 1.74 31.05
C LEU A 245 -19.82 1.88 31.62
N GLN A 246 -19.96 2.36 32.86
CA GLN A 246 -21.27 2.59 33.46
C GLN A 246 -22.10 3.63 32.68
N GLN A 247 -21.46 4.65 32.13
CA GLN A 247 -22.13 5.65 31.30
C GLN A 247 -22.61 5.03 29.99
N ALA A 248 -21.79 4.20 29.34
CA ALA A 248 -22.21 3.44 28.15
C ALA A 248 -23.40 2.51 28.49
N ASP A 249 -23.36 1.83 29.64
CA ASP A 249 -24.47 0.98 30.10
C ASP A 249 -25.75 1.77 30.39
N ARG A 250 -25.64 3.02 30.87
CA ARG A 250 -26.81 3.91 31.09
C ARG A 250 -27.43 4.42 29.80
N GLN A 251 -26.66 4.50 28.71
CA GLN A 251 -27.18 4.88 27.39
C GLN A 251 -27.97 3.75 26.72
N ARG A 252 -28.02 2.57 27.34
CA ARG A 252 -28.80 1.42 26.89
C ARG A 252 -30.30 1.70 27.02
N VAL A 253 -31.03 1.53 25.93
CA VAL A 253 -32.50 1.63 25.94
C VAL A 253 -33.07 0.30 26.42
N THR A 254 -33.53 0.24 27.67
CA THR A 254 -34.08 -0.99 28.24
C THR A 254 -35.45 -1.31 27.64
N LEU A 255 -35.54 -2.34 26.81
CA LEU A 255 -36.79 -2.99 26.40
C LEU A 255 -36.88 -4.35 27.12
N GLY A 256 -37.70 -4.44 28.17
CA GLY A 256 -37.85 -5.68 28.94
C GLY A 256 -36.55 -6.12 29.65
N SER A 257 -36.24 -7.42 29.67
CA SER A 257 -35.06 -8.00 30.35
C SER A 257 -33.75 -7.87 29.58
N THR A 258 -33.78 -7.45 28.31
CA THR A 258 -32.59 -7.25 27.47
C THR A 258 -32.70 -5.89 26.77
N GLY A 259 -31.97 -4.89 27.26
CA GLY A 259 -31.96 -3.56 26.62
C GLY A 259 -31.18 -3.55 25.30
N ILE A 260 -31.55 -2.64 24.40
CA ILE A 260 -30.87 -2.33 23.14
C ILE A 260 -29.66 -1.43 23.43
N THR A 261 -28.48 -1.85 22.99
CA THR A 261 -27.22 -1.10 23.09
C THR A 261 -26.91 -0.32 21.82
N SER A 262 -25.94 0.60 21.88
CA SER A 262 -25.47 1.31 20.69
C SER A 262 -24.77 0.35 19.70
N SER A 263 -24.17 -0.72 20.22
CA SER A 263 -23.57 -1.80 19.44
C SER A 263 -24.63 -2.60 18.68
N ASP A 264 -25.77 -2.91 19.31
CA ASP A 264 -26.89 -3.60 18.67
C ASP A 264 -27.47 -2.76 17.53
N VAL A 265 -27.66 -1.45 17.77
CA VAL A 265 -28.11 -0.51 16.72
C VAL A 265 -27.10 -0.45 15.58
N ARG A 266 -25.80 -0.40 15.88
CA ARG A 266 -24.75 -0.41 14.84
C ARG A 266 -24.78 -1.69 14.01
N GLN A 267 -24.88 -2.85 14.64
CA GLN A 267 -24.93 -4.14 13.94
C GLN A 267 -26.21 -4.26 13.10
N TRP A 268 -27.34 -3.78 13.62
CA TRP A 268 -28.59 -3.71 12.87
C TRP A 268 -28.47 -2.78 11.65
N LEU A 269 -27.88 -1.59 11.82
CA LEU A 269 -27.61 -0.68 10.71
C LEU A 269 -26.69 -1.31 9.65
N GLN A 270 -25.61 -1.99 10.05
CA GLN A 270 -24.70 -2.68 9.12
C GLN A 270 -25.35 -3.83 8.35
N SER A 271 -26.35 -4.48 8.94
CA SER A 271 -27.12 -5.56 8.28
C SER A 271 -28.34 -5.07 7.52
N HIS A 272 -28.67 -3.77 7.60
CA HIS A 272 -29.83 -3.21 6.93
C HIS A 272 -29.55 -2.90 5.45
N ALA A 273 -30.18 -3.65 4.55
CA ALA A 273 -29.92 -3.59 3.10
C ALA A 273 -30.19 -2.21 2.47
N ALA A 274 -31.11 -1.42 3.03
CA ALA A 274 -31.55 -0.14 2.47
C ALA A 274 -31.41 1.01 3.48
N LEU A 275 -30.21 1.19 4.06
CA LEU A 275 -29.92 2.21 5.09
C LEU A 275 -30.41 3.63 4.72
N HIS A 276 -30.36 3.98 3.43
CA HIS A 276 -30.81 5.27 2.90
C HIS A 276 -32.30 5.55 3.17
N GLN A 277 -33.15 4.51 3.28
CA GLN A 277 -34.57 4.68 3.57
C GLN A 277 -34.82 5.14 5.01
N LEU A 278 -33.96 4.76 5.95
CA LEU A 278 -34.09 5.17 7.37
C LEU A 278 -33.83 6.66 7.57
N ALA A 279 -33.03 7.26 6.69
CA ALA A 279 -32.73 8.68 6.73
C ALA A 279 -33.78 9.55 6.01
N GLY A 280 -34.63 8.97 5.16
CA GLY A 280 -35.59 9.71 4.34
C GLY A 280 -34.93 10.89 3.62
N ASP A 281 -35.51 12.09 3.81
CA ASP A 281 -35.00 13.35 3.23
C ASP A 281 -33.91 14.03 4.09
N ALA A 282 -33.49 13.43 5.22
CA ALA A 282 -32.52 14.04 6.14
C ALA A 282 -31.06 13.94 5.64
N LEU A 283 -30.80 13.08 4.67
CA LEU A 283 -29.51 12.98 3.99
C LEU A 283 -29.59 13.67 2.64
N SER A 284 -29.08 14.90 2.54
CA SER A 284 -28.64 15.40 1.25
C SER A 284 -27.30 14.74 0.92
N ALA A 285 -27.19 14.12 -0.25
CA ALA A 285 -25.89 13.68 -0.74
C ALA A 285 -25.07 14.96 -1.00
N GLY A 286 -24.16 15.30 -0.09
CA GLY A 286 -23.15 16.30 -0.37
C GLY A 286 -22.41 15.87 -1.64
N LEU A 287 -22.28 16.78 -2.61
CA LEU A 287 -21.37 16.62 -3.74
C LEU A 287 -19.99 16.31 -3.15
N ARG A 288 -19.60 15.03 -3.15
CA ARG A 288 -18.22 14.67 -2.84
C ARG A 288 -17.37 15.25 -3.97
N PRO A 289 -16.46 16.19 -3.71
CA PRO A 289 -15.47 16.52 -4.71
C PRO A 289 -14.70 15.23 -4.98
N VAL A 290 -14.87 14.69 -6.18
CA VAL A 290 -14.05 13.58 -6.63
C VAL A 290 -12.74 14.22 -7.06
N PHE A 291 -11.78 14.26 -6.15
CA PHE A 291 -10.41 14.60 -6.49
C PHE A 291 -9.81 13.38 -7.20
N VAL A 292 -10.15 13.26 -8.48
CA VAL A 292 -9.50 12.30 -9.37
C VAL A 292 -8.19 12.93 -9.81
N SER A 293 -7.07 12.49 -9.23
CA SER A 293 -5.78 12.64 -9.88
C SER A 293 -5.77 11.66 -11.06
N GLY A 294 -5.67 12.20 -12.29
CA GLY A 294 -5.59 11.37 -13.49
C GLY A 294 -4.40 10.40 -13.45
N HIS A 295 -3.33 10.79 -12.75
CA HIS A 295 -2.14 9.96 -12.55
C HIS A 295 -2.42 8.77 -11.62
N ASP A 296 -3.13 8.98 -10.51
CA ASP A 296 -3.43 7.91 -9.55
C ASP A 296 -4.37 6.87 -10.17
N LEU A 297 -5.32 7.30 -11.03
CA LEU A 297 -6.15 6.37 -11.79
C LEU A 297 -5.34 5.57 -12.81
N LEU A 298 -4.35 6.21 -13.45
CA LEU A 298 -3.45 5.55 -14.40
C LEU A 298 -2.59 4.51 -13.68
N ASP A 299 -2.01 4.85 -12.53
CA ASP A 299 -1.21 3.95 -11.71
C ASP A 299 -2.02 2.74 -11.22
N VAL A 300 -3.24 2.98 -10.72
CA VAL A 300 -4.15 1.90 -10.31
C VAL A 300 -4.54 1.03 -11.50
N ALA A 301 -4.89 1.63 -12.63
CA ALA A 301 -5.25 0.90 -13.84
C ALA A 301 -4.08 0.08 -14.40
N GLU A 302 -2.86 0.63 -14.41
CA GLU A 302 -1.64 -0.09 -14.80
C GLU A 302 -1.35 -1.25 -13.85
N SER A 303 -1.57 -1.05 -12.55
CA SER A 303 -1.37 -2.09 -11.54
C SER A 303 -2.36 -3.26 -11.70
N GLU A 304 -3.64 -2.96 -11.95
CA GLU A 304 -4.67 -3.98 -12.19
C GLU A 304 -4.46 -4.65 -13.56
N LEU A 305 -4.07 -3.89 -14.59
CA LEU A 305 -3.70 -4.44 -15.90
C LEU A 305 -2.45 -5.34 -15.82
N ALA A 306 -1.48 -5.01 -14.97
CA ALA A 306 -0.30 -5.85 -14.72
C ALA A 306 -0.66 -7.12 -13.95
N ARG A 307 -1.63 -7.04 -13.04
CA ARG A 307 -2.14 -8.16 -12.24
C ARG A 307 -2.93 -9.16 -13.08
N ASP A 308 -3.80 -8.67 -13.96
CA ASP A 308 -4.64 -9.47 -14.85
C ASP A 308 -4.03 -9.66 -16.23
N ARG A 309 -2.76 -9.24 -16.44
CA ARG A 309 -2.06 -9.42 -17.71
C ARG A 309 -2.11 -10.91 -18.05
N PRO A 310 -2.83 -11.34 -19.11
CA PRO A 310 -2.75 -12.71 -19.56
C PRO A 310 -1.27 -12.95 -19.82
N GLY A 311 -0.68 -13.90 -19.10
CA GLY A 311 0.75 -14.15 -19.13
C GLY A 311 1.18 -14.14 -20.59
N ALA A 312 2.22 -13.36 -20.92
CA ALA A 312 2.75 -13.31 -22.27
C ALA A 312 2.82 -14.76 -22.73
N ARG A 313 2.02 -15.13 -23.76
CA ARG A 313 2.11 -16.47 -24.34
C ARG A 313 3.60 -16.63 -24.57
N LEU A 314 4.23 -17.52 -23.79
CA LEU A 314 5.64 -17.85 -23.96
C LEU A 314 5.80 -17.97 -25.44
N ALA A 315 6.61 -17.09 -26.04
CA ALA A 315 6.79 -17.09 -27.47
C ALA A 315 7.12 -18.53 -27.84
N GLU A 316 6.17 -19.23 -28.46
CA GLU A 316 6.49 -20.40 -29.27
C GLU A 316 7.61 -19.89 -30.16
N GLY A 317 8.79 -20.47 -29.97
CA GLY A 317 10.05 -19.87 -30.39
C GLY A 317 9.91 -19.28 -31.79
N LEU A 318 10.48 -18.08 -31.97
CA LEU A 318 10.44 -17.35 -33.24
C LEU A 318 10.58 -18.36 -34.39
N PRO A 319 9.67 -18.33 -35.38
CA PRO A 319 9.78 -19.23 -36.52
C PRO A 319 11.20 -19.12 -37.10
N PRO A 320 11.77 -20.23 -37.60
CA PRO A 320 13.14 -20.24 -38.09
C PRO A 320 13.32 -19.12 -39.13
N SER A 321 14.48 -18.47 -39.11
CA SER A 321 14.79 -17.36 -40.01
C SER A 321 14.51 -17.77 -41.46
N ALA A 322 13.54 -17.11 -42.08
CA ALA A 322 13.28 -17.23 -43.50
C ALA A 322 13.94 -16.05 -44.22
N GLU A 323 14.63 -16.31 -45.32
CA GLU A 323 15.08 -15.23 -46.21
C GLU A 323 13.85 -14.48 -46.73
N ALA A 324 13.81 -13.17 -46.45
CA ALA A 324 12.75 -12.31 -46.96
C ALA A 324 12.83 -12.29 -48.49
N ALA A 325 11.72 -12.60 -49.16
CA ALA A 325 11.62 -12.42 -50.60
C ALA A 325 11.93 -10.95 -50.94
N LEU A 326 12.62 -10.71 -52.06
CA LEU A 326 12.86 -9.38 -52.59
C LEU A 326 11.52 -8.70 -52.91
N GLY A 327 10.97 -8.00 -51.93
CA GLY A 327 9.78 -7.18 -52.08
C GLY A 327 10.15 -5.89 -52.79
N THR A 328 9.50 -5.63 -53.92
CA THR A 328 9.43 -4.28 -54.49
C THR A 328 8.85 -3.34 -53.44
N LEU A 329 9.56 -2.25 -53.17
CA LEU A 329 9.04 -1.12 -52.40
C LEU A 329 7.84 -0.55 -53.15
N GLU A 330 6.63 -1.03 -52.84
CA GLU A 330 5.44 -0.23 -53.10
C GLU A 330 5.58 1.02 -52.24
N SER A 331 5.80 2.16 -52.88
CA SER A 331 5.72 3.44 -52.20
C SER A 331 4.35 3.48 -51.52
N LEU A 332 4.34 3.56 -50.19
CA LEU A 332 3.13 3.79 -49.40
C LEU A 332 2.38 4.95 -50.04
N ARG A 333 1.28 4.66 -50.75
CA ARG A 333 0.41 5.71 -51.27
C ARG A 333 -0.18 6.40 -50.05
N MET A 334 -0.04 7.73 -49.99
CA MET A 334 -0.67 8.53 -48.94
C MET A 334 -2.17 8.19 -48.88
N PRO A 335 -2.78 8.09 -47.69
CA PRO A 335 -4.19 7.76 -47.57
C PRO A 335 -5.06 8.77 -48.32
N GLU A 336 -5.78 8.32 -49.34
CA GLU A 336 -6.71 9.14 -50.16
C GLU A 336 -7.77 9.83 -49.29
N GLU A 337 -8.07 9.24 -48.13
CA GLU A 337 -9.02 9.77 -47.14
C GLU A 337 -8.65 11.13 -46.56
N LEU A 338 -7.35 11.41 -46.40
CA LEU A 338 -6.89 12.70 -45.89
C LEU A 338 -7.16 13.82 -46.92
N ASP A 339 -6.90 13.55 -48.19
CA ASP A 339 -7.19 14.50 -49.28
C ASP A 339 -8.69 14.75 -49.42
N ALA A 340 -9.48 13.67 -49.36
CA ALA A 340 -10.94 13.76 -49.43
C ALA A 340 -11.50 14.62 -48.30
N LEU A 341 -11.00 14.44 -47.07
CA LEU A 341 -11.41 15.23 -45.92
C LEU A 341 -11.03 16.70 -46.07
N ILE A 342 -9.80 17.01 -46.49
CA ILE A 342 -9.34 18.39 -46.75
C ILE A 342 -10.22 19.05 -47.81
N GLY A 343 -10.46 18.36 -48.92
CA GLY A 343 -11.31 18.85 -50.01
C GLY A 343 -12.76 19.09 -49.58
N GLN A 344 -13.30 18.22 -48.73
CA GLN A 344 -14.64 18.36 -48.18
C GLN A 344 -14.76 19.60 -47.27
N LEU A 345 -13.80 19.80 -46.36
CA LEU A 345 -13.77 20.96 -45.47
C LEU A 345 -13.59 22.28 -46.23
N ALA A 346 -12.78 22.27 -47.30
CA ALA A 346 -12.63 23.41 -48.20
C ALA A 346 -13.93 23.69 -48.98
N GLY A 347 -14.63 22.64 -49.42
CA GLY A 347 -15.92 22.74 -50.10
C GLY A 347 -17.00 23.41 -49.25
N TRP A 348 -17.04 23.13 -47.95
CA TRP A 348 -17.98 23.75 -47.01
C TRP A 348 -17.79 25.26 -46.85
N ARG A 349 -16.60 25.81 -47.16
CA ARG A 349 -16.34 27.26 -47.20
C ARG A 349 -16.87 27.91 -48.48
N SER A 350 -16.98 27.16 -49.57
CA SER A 350 -17.32 27.68 -50.91
C SER A 350 -18.82 27.75 -51.22
N GLU A 351 -19.70 27.45 -50.25
CA GLU A 351 -21.14 27.57 -50.45
C GLU A 351 -21.57 29.04 -50.68
N PRO A 352 -22.25 29.36 -51.81
CA PRO A 352 -22.51 30.74 -52.20
C PRO A 352 -23.77 31.28 -51.52
N SER A 353 -23.59 31.91 -50.38
CA SER A 353 -24.52 32.91 -49.86
C SER A 353 -23.79 33.71 -48.80
N GLY A 354 -23.90 35.05 -48.81
CA GLY A 354 -23.24 35.97 -47.87
C GLY A 354 -23.68 35.83 -46.41
N GLN A 355 -23.57 34.63 -45.86
CA GLN A 355 -23.83 34.20 -44.50
C GLN A 355 -22.53 33.56 -43.99
N ALA A 356 -22.20 33.83 -42.72
CA ALA A 356 -21.04 33.23 -42.09
C ALA A 356 -21.12 31.68 -42.15
N PRO A 357 -20.00 30.97 -42.33
CA PRO A 357 -20.00 29.51 -42.37
C PRO A 357 -20.69 28.95 -41.12
N ALA A 358 -21.65 28.06 -41.32
CA ALA A 358 -22.44 27.49 -40.23
C ALA A 358 -21.74 26.28 -39.62
N ASP A 359 -21.96 26.07 -38.31
CA ASP A 359 -21.54 24.86 -37.61
C ASP A 359 -22.00 23.59 -38.35
N ARG A 360 -21.09 22.63 -38.53
CA ARG A 360 -21.38 21.32 -39.14
C ARG A 360 -21.28 20.22 -38.08
N PRO A 361 -22.15 19.21 -38.07
CA PRO A 361 -22.02 18.10 -37.14
C PRO A 361 -20.79 17.25 -37.51
N VAL A 362 -20.14 16.65 -36.50
CA VAL A 362 -18.97 15.77 -36.71
C VAL A 362 -19.29 14.59 -37.64
N SER A 363 -20.51 14.05 -37.54
CA SER A 363 -21.01 13.01 -38.43
C SER A 363 -20.94 13.39 -39.91
N ALA A 364 -21.11 14.67 -40.27
CA ALA A 364 -21.00 15.10 -41.67
C ALA A 364 -19.57 15.03 -42.23
N ALA A 365 -18.53 15.19 -41.40
CA ALA A 365 -17.13 15.11 -41.84
C ALA A 365 -16.60 13.67 -41.85
N VAL A 366 -17.15 12.81 -40.99
CA VAL A 366 -16.57 11.51 -40.68
C VAL A 366 -17.23 10.36 -41.44
N LEU A 367 -18.55 10.40 -41.58
CA LEU A 367 -19.33 9.24 -42.07
C LEU A 367 -19.16 8.97 -43.58
N GLY A 368 -19.57 7.77 -44.00
CA GLY A 368 -19.45 7.27 -45.36
C GLY A 368 -18.20 6.43 -45.62
N GLY A 369 -18.31 5.52 -46.59
CA GLY A 369 -17.27 4.54 -46.91
C GLY A 369 -17.32 3.34 -45.96
N ARG A 370 -16.17 2.70 -45.73
CA ARG A 370 -16.00 1.59 -44.79
C ARG A 370 -15.73 2.11 -43.39
N TYR A 371 -16.02 1.30 -42.36
CA TYR A 371 -15.72 1.64 -40.97
C TYR A 371 -14.28 2.17 -40.74
N ALA A 372 -13.28 1.53 -41.36
CA ALA A 372 -11.88 1.94 -41.22
C ALA A 372 -11.59 3.35 -41.74
N GLN A 373 -12.30 3.80 -42.78
CA GLN A 373 -12.14 5.15 -43.36
C GLN A 373 -12.80 6.20 -42.44
N ALA A 374 -13.99 5.91 -41.93
CA ALA A 374 -14.66 6.76 -40.96
C ALA A 374 -13.85 6.88 -39.66
N ALA A 375 -13.36 5.76 -39.12
CA ALA A 375 -12.50 5.75 -37.94
C ALA A 375 -11.21 6.55 -38.15
N TYR A 376 -10.60 6.44 -39.34
CA TYR A 376 -9.43 7.23 -39.70
C TYR A 376 -9.71 8.74 -39.75
N ARG A 377 -10.81 9.17 -40.39
CA ARG A 377 -11.21 10.58 -40.40
C ARG A 377 -11.49 11.12 -39.00
N MET A 378 -12.13 10.31 -38.14
CA MET A 378 -12.36 10.65 -36.73
C MET A 378 -11.06 10.87 -35.96
N GLN A 379 -10.04 10.03 -36.19
CA GLN A 379 -8.71 10.18 -35.58
C GLN A 379 -7.98 11.45 -36.02
N LEU A 380 -8.32 12.00 -37.20
CA LEU A 380 -7.71 13.20 -37.75
C LEU A 380 -8.34 14.51 -37.23
N LEU A 381 -9.58 14.47 -36.75
CA LEU A 381 -10.29 15.68 -36.29
C LEU A 381 -9.55 16.50 -35.23
N PRO A 382 -8.84 15.91 -34.23
CA PRO A 382 -8.11 16.68 -33.23
C PRO A 382 -7.00 17.58 -33.82
N LEU A 383 -6.57 17.34 -35.05
CA LEU A 383 -5.57 18.18 -35.74
C LEU A 383 -6.17 19.51 -36.23
N LEU A 384 -7.50 19.60 -36.36
CA LEU A 384 -8.20 20.80 -36.77
C LEU A 384 -8.07 21.89 -35.70
N GLY A 385 -7.40 22.98 -36.02
CA GLY A 385 -7.14 24.07 -35.08
C GLY A 385 -5.93 23.87 -34.16
N ASP A 386 -5.18 22.77 -34.28
CA ASP A 386 -3.99 22.55 -33.46
C ASP A 386 -2.81 23.45 -33.90
N ALA A 387 -2.36 24.31 -32.98
CA ALA A 387 -1.28 25.26 -33.22
C ALA A 387 0.06 24.58 -33.54
N GLN A 388 0.33 23.39 -32.97
CA GLN A 388 1.58 22.68 -33.25
C GLN A 388 1.56 22.04 -34.64
N ALA A 389 0.47 21.35 -34.99
CA ALA A 389 0.29 20.72 -36.29
C ALA A 389 0.30 21.70 -37.47
N ARG A 390 -0.08 22.97 -37.28
CA ARG A 390 -0.02 24.03 -38.31
C ARG A 390 1.38 24.28 -38.87
N THR A 391 2.43 23.97 -38.10
CA THR A 391 3.83 24.16 -38.52
C THR A 391 4.36 23.02 -39.40
N LEU A 392 3.59 21.93 -39.52
CA LEU A 392 4.00 20.76 -40.30
C LEU A 392 3.88 21.02 -41.81
N ASN A 393 4.83 20.44 -42.55
CA ASN A 393 4.81 20.41 -44.02
C ASN A 393 3.93 19.24 -44.51
N GLY A 394 3.28 19.42 -45.67
CA GLY A 394 2.42 18.41 -46.29
C GLY A 394 0.97 18.45 -45.80
N LYS A 395 0.22 17.40 -46.14
CA LYS A 395 -1.25 17.33 -46.05
C LYS A 395 -1.78 17.37 -44.61
N THR A 396 -1.05 16.82 -43.65
CA THR A 396 -1.41 16.90 -42.23
C THR A 396 -1.37 18.35 -41.71
N GLY A 397 -0.37 19.13 -42.13
CA GLY A 397 -0.32 20.55 -41.81
C GLY A 397 -1.38 21.36 -42.56
N GLU A 398 -1.73 20.96 -43.78
CA GLU A 398 -2.83 21.56 -44.54
C GLU A 398 -4.18 21.36 -43.84
N LEU A 399 -4.44 20.15 -43.34
CA LEU A 399 -5.61 19.87 -42.49
C LEU A 399 -5.62 20.75 -41.23
N ALA A 400 -4.48 20.92 -40.55
CA ALA A 400 -4.41 21.74 -39.33
C ALA A 400 -4.59 23.26 -39.58
N ARG A 401 -4.29 23.72 -40.80
CA ARG A 401 -4.54 25.09 -41.28
C ARG A 401 -5.94 25.29 -41.86
N SER A 402 -6.76 24.23 -41.90
CA SER A 402 -8.17 24.33 -42.24
C SER A 402 -8.88 25.32 -41.29
N PRO A 403 -9.79 26.18 -41.79
CA PRO A 403 -10.46 27.21 -40.99
C PRO A 403 -11.62 26.63 -40.16
N TRP A 404 -11.41 25.45 -39.59
CA TRP A 404 -12.39 24.71 -38.80
C TRP A 404 -11.76 24.26 -37.49
N GLN A 405 -12.50 24.34 -36.40
CA GLN A 405 -12.16 23.79 -35.10
C GLN A 405 -13.19 22.72 -34.72
N VAL A 406 -12.75 21.64 -34.08
CA VAL A 406 -13.64 20.57 -33.62
C VAL A 406 -13.97 20.73 -32.14
N LEU A 407 -15.24 20.63 -31.80
CA LEU A 407 -15.73 20.54 -30.42
C LEU A 407 -16.43 19.20 -30.23
N LEU A 408 -15.82 18.32 -29.43
CA LEU A 408 -16.37 17.01 -29.07
C LEU A 408 -17.01 17.08 -27.67
N LEU A 409 -18.18 16.47 -27.53
CA LEU A 409 -18.89 16.36 -26.27
C LEU A 409 -18.70 14.95 -25.68
N PRO A 410 -18.76 14.78 -24.35
CA PRO A 410 -18.68 13.47 -23.68
C PRO A 410 -20.01 12.71 -23.78
N ALA A 411 -20.61 12.68 -24.98
CA ALA A 411 -21.85 12.03 -25.31
C ALA A 411 -21.73 11.37 -26.69
N VAL A 412 -22.58 10.40 -26.97
CA VAL A 412 -22.58 9.62 -28.21
C VAL A 412 -23.97 9.73 -28.84
N GLU A 413 -24.04 9.86 -30.16
CA GLU A 413 -25.29 9.83 -30.92
C GLU A 413 -25.37 8.60 -31.81
N THR A 414 -26.58 8.09 -32.00
CA THR A 414 -26.89 7.07 -33.00
C THR A 414 -27.00 7.72 -34.37
N VAL A 415 -26.34 7.15 -35.38
CA VAL A 415 -26.33 7.66 -36.75
C VAL A 415 -26.86 6.62 -37.72
N ASP A 416 -27.45 7.10 -38.81
CA ASP A 416 -27.97 6.26 -39.90
C ASP A 416 -26.88 6.08 -40.97
N ASP A 417 -25.88 5.25 -40.66
CA ASP A 417 -24.78 4.86 -41.56
C ASP A 417 -24.65 3.34 -41.60
N ALA A 418 -24.27 2.78 -42.75
CA ALA A 418 -24.21 1.33 -42.96
C ALA A 418 -23.11 0.63 -42.14
N GLU A 419 -22.04 1.34 -41.81
CA GLU A 419 -20.83 0.80 -41.18
C GLU A 419 -20.60 1.36 -39.77
N VAL A 420 -21.29 2.45 -39.39
CA VAL A 420 -21.16 3.11 -38.08
C VAL A 420 -22.53 3.22 -37.41
N ALA A 421 -22.72 2.53 -36.29
CA ALA A 421 -23.97 2.59 -35.52
C ALA A 421 -24.04 3.83 -34.60
N THR A 422 -22.90 4.27 -34.07
CA THR A 422 -22.79 5.38 -33.12
C THR A 422 -21.50 6.18 -33.32
N ILE A 423 -21.56 7.48 -33.05
CA ILE A 423 -20.41 8.39 -33.12
C ILE A 423 -20.42 9.39 -31.96
N SER A 424 -19.25 9.86 -31.53
CA SER A 424 -19.15 10.93 -30.54
C SER A 424 -19.88 12.18 -31.02
N GLN A 425 -20.74 12.74 -30.16
CA GLN A 425 -21.42 14.00 -30.45
C GLN A 425 -20.40 15.12 -30.53
N GLY A 426 -20.54 15.97 -31.54
CA GLY A 426 -19.66 17.12 -31.71
C GLY A 426 -20.01 17.97 -32.91
N ARG A 427 -19.36 19.13 -32.99
CA ARG A 427 -19.53 20.10 -34.07
C ARG A 427 -18.18 20.60 -34.56
N LEU A 428 -18.08 20.80 -35.87
CA LEU A 428 -17.06 21.61 -36.50
C LEU A 428 -17.57 23.05 -36.58
N GLN A 429 -16.86 23.96 -35.95
CA GLN A 429 -17.16 25.39 -35.96
C GLN A 429 -16.10 26.11 -36.80
N PRO A 430 -16.45 27.20 -37.50
CA PRO A 430 -15.45 28.01 -38.18
C PRO A 430 -14.43 28.55 -37.18
N ASP A 431 -13.15 28.49 -37.53
CA ASP A 431 -12.10 29.06 -36.70
C ASP A 431 -12.18 30.60 -36.75
N PRO A 432 -12.35 31.30 -35.61
CA PRO A 432 -12.43 32.76 -35.58
C PRO A 432 -11.12 33.48 -35.97
N PHE A 433 -10.00 32.77 -36.15
CA PHE A 433 -8.69 33.37 -36.44
C PHE A 433 -8.41 33.67 -37.94
N ASP A 434 -9.39 33.51 -38.85
CA ASP A 434 -9.17 33.68 -40.31
C ASP A 434 -9.56 35.07 -40.88
N ASP A 435 -9.72 36.10 -40.03
CA ASP A 435 -10.10 37.47 -40.45
C ASP A 435 -8.92 38.49 -40.55
N ASP A 436 -7.67 38.09 -40.31
CA ASP A 436 -6.52 39.04 -40.19
C ASP A 436 -5.46 38.95 -41.32
N HIS A 437 -5.83 38.50 -42.52
CA HIS A 437 -4.94 38.57 -43.69
C HIS A 437 -5.60 39.22 -44.91
N GLU A 438 -5.70 40.56 -44.87
CA GLU A 438 -5.56 41.45 -46.03
C GLU A 438 -4.20 42.17 -46.00
#